data_AF-A0A319DNI0-F1
#
_entry.id   AF-A0A319DNI0-F1
#
_cell.length_a   1.000
_cell.length_b   1.000
_cell.length_c   1.000
_cell.angle_alpha   90.00
_cell.angle_beta   90.00
_cell.angle_gamma   90.00
#
_symmetry.space_group_name_H-M   'P 1'
#
loop_
_entity.id
_entity.type
_entity.pdbx_description
1 polymer ?
#
loop_
_entity_poly.entity_id
_entity_poly.type
_entity_poly.pdbx_seq_one_letter_code
_entity_poly.pdbx_strand_id
1 'polypeptide(L)'
;MSARPLSHCLRARCLPRRAQNIQGFSTRSNLRGDHYDPPTGYLFGLKPGQKYVKEGWENLWYYGFIGSLLVAGVAYVFKPDTSIQTWALEEARRRLEAEGILEDPDKVQRK
;
A
#
# COMPACT_ATOMS: atom_id res chain seq x y z
N MET A 1 51.29 -30.99 59.26
CA MET A 1 50.46 -31.26 58.06
C MET A 1 49.19 -30.44 58.20
N SER A 2 48.98 -29.44 57.33
CA SER A 2 47.89 -28.48 57.39
C SER A 2 46.67 -29.02 56.64
N ALA A 3 45.55 -29.20 57.35
CA ALA A 3 44.26 -29.54 56.74
C ALA A 3 43.42 -28.26 56.62
N ARG A 4 43.15 -27.84 55.38
CA ARG A 4 42.24 -26.74 55.06
C ARG A 4 40.81 -27.26 54.96
N PRO A 5 39.82 -26.69 55.66
CA PRO A 5 38.43 -26.90 55.29
C PRO A 5 38.05 -25.99 54.12
N LEU A 6 37.57 -26.62 53.05
CA LEU A 6 36.83 -26.03 51.95
C LEU A 6 35.47 -25.53 52.46
N SER A 7 35.05 -24.33 52.06
CA SER A 7 33.68 -23.98 51.67
C SER A 7 33.44 -22.47 51.81
N HIS A 8 33.52 -21.74 50.70
CA HIS A 8 32.81 -20.46 50.58
C HIS A 8 31.81 -20.56 49.45
N CYS A 9 30.54 -20.61 49.83
CA CYS A 9 29.40 -20.55 48.93
C CYS A 9 29.44 -19.23 48.16
N LEU A 10 29.59 -19.28 46.84
CA LEU A 10 29.43 -18.12 45.96
C LEU A 10 27.95 -17.75 45.91
N ARG A 11 27.56 -16.73 46.68
CA ARG A 11 26.23 -16.14 46.64
C ARG A 11 26.13 -15.25 45.40
N ALA A 12 25.57 -15.76 44.32
CA ALA A 12 25.28 -14.99 43.12
C ALA A 12 24.30 -13.85 43.46
N ARG A 13 24.77 -12.60 43.41
CA ARG A 13 23.92 -11.41 43.51
C ARG A 13 23.33 -11.14 42.14
N CYS A 14 22.10 -11.58 41.91
CA CYS A 14 21.29 -11.12 40.77
C CYS A 14 20.94 -9.64 41.00
N LEU A 15 21.58 -8.73 40.28
CA LEU A 15 21.19 -7.32 40.26
C LEU A 15 19.93 -7.18 39.39
N PRO A 16 18.82 -6.60 39.90
CA PRO A 16 17.69 -6.28 39.05
C PRO A 16 18.09 -5.14 38.10
N ARG A 17 18.14 -5.43 36.80
CA ARG A 17 18.27 -4.42 35.75
C ARG A 17 17.06 -3.50 35.82
N ARG A 18 17.24 -2.26 36.30
CA ARG A 18 16.17 -1.26 36.23
C ARG A 18 15.80 -1.04 34.77
N ALA A 19 14.52 -1.19 34.45
CA ALA A 19 13.97 -0.77 33.17
C ALA A 19 14.20 0.74 33.06
N GLN A 20 15.02 1.17 32.10
CA GLN A 20 15.15 2.58 31.75
C GLN A 20 13.84 3.00 31.08
N ASN A 21 13.27 4.11 31.53
CA ASN A 21 12.09 4.72 30.93
C ASN A 21 12.43 5.11 29.49
N ILE A 22 11.94 4.34 28.53
CA ILE A 22 11.98 4.71 27.11
C ILE A 22 10.98 5.87 26.98
N GLN A 23 11.47 7.10 27.07
CA GLN A 23 10.66 8.24 26.65
C GLN A 23 10.42 8.08 25.15
N GLY A 24 9.16 7.81 24.79
CA GLY A 24 8.73 7.73 23.41
C GLY A 24 9.05 9.03 22.68
N PHE A 25 9.53 8.90 21.45
CA PHE A 25 9.78 10.01 20.55
C PHE A 25 8.48 10.78 20.30
N SER A 26 8.30 11.93 20.96
CA SER A 26 7.17 12.83 20.71
C SER A 26 7.56 13.91 19.70
N THR A 27 7.00 13.86 18.49
CA THR A 27 7.22 14.83 17.40
C THR A 27 6.45 16.15 17.56
N ARG A 28 5.96 16.49 18.75
CA ARG A 28 5.18 17.73 18.93
C ARG A 28 6.10 18.91 19.23
N SER A 29 6.84 19.38 18.23
CA SER A 29 7.43 20.71 18.26
C SER A 29 6.31 21.73 18.06
N ASN A 30 5.94 22.42 19.14
CA ASN A 30 5.07 23.58 19.27
C ASN A 30 4.82 24.37 17.97
N LEU A 31 3.88 23.90 17.15
CA LEU A 31 3.30 24.66 16.05
C LEU A 31 2.17 25.49 16.67
N ARG A 32 2.29 26.82 16.63
CA ARG A 32 1.31 27.77 17.19
C ARG A 32 -0.08 27.51 16.61
N GLY A 33 -0.90 26.81 17.40
CA GLY A 33 -2.30 26.50 17.16
C GLY A 33 -2.85 25.99 18.48
N ASP A 34 -3.49 26.87 19.24
CA ASP A 34 -3.84 26.67 20.65
C ASP A 34 -4.96 25.65 20.90
N HIS A 35 -5.20 24.72 19.97
CA HIS A 35 -6.22 23.68 20.07
C HIS A 35 -5.56 22.31 20.30
N TYR A 36 -5.27 22.03 21.57
CA TYR A 36 -4.90 20.68 21.99
C TYR A 36 -6.17 19.84 22.12
N ASP A 37 -6.38 18.91 21.21
CA ASP A 37 -7.44 17.92 21.34
C ASP A 37 -6.91 16.72 22.15
N PRO A 38 -7.40 16.49 23.38
CA PRO A 38 -6.93 15.38 24.21
C PRO A 38 -7.28 14.04 23.56
N PRO A 39 -6.54 12.96 23.87
CA PRO A 39 -6.86 11.63 23.36
C PRO A 39 -8.21 11.18 23.93
N THR A 40 -9.27 11.33 23.14
CA THR A 40 -10.60 10.84 23.46
C THR A 40 -10.69 9.40 22.98
N GLY A 41 -11.13 8.46 23.83
CA GLY A 41 -11.22 7.02 23.51
C GLY A 41 -12.28 6.66 22.46
N TYR A 42 -12.59 7.57 21.55
CA TYR A 42 -13.54 7.43 20.46
C TYR A 42 -12.84 6.97 19.18
N LEU A 43 -13.49 6.09 18.44
CA LEU A 43 -12.88 5.34 17.34
C LEU A 43 -12.31 6.22 16.21
N PHE A 44 -12.73 7.48 16.09
CA PHE A 44 -12.25 8.44 15.08
C PHE A 44 -12.18 9.88 15.61
N GLY A 45 -12.00 10.06 16.93
CA GLY A 45 -12.07 11.38 17.58
C GLY A 45 -13.47 12.01 17.59
N LEU A 46 -14.47 11.36 16.99
CA LEU A 46 -15.86 11.80 16.98
C LEU A 46 -16.59 11.28 18.20
N LYS A 47 -17.16 12.18 18.99
CA LYS A 47 -18.09 11.81 20.05
C LYS A 47 -19.30 11.09 19.44
N PRO A 48 -19.75 9.94 19.98
CA PRO A 48 -20.95 9.26 19.50
C PRO A 48 -22.14 10.24 19.52
N GLY A 49 -22.78 10.44 18.37
CA GLY A 49 -23.90 11.37 18.18
C GLY A 49 -23.55 12.69 17.48
N GLN A 50 -22.28 13.02 17.27
CA GLN A 50 -21.89 14.14 16.41
C GLN A 50 -21.75 13.68 14.95
N LYS A 51 -22.27 14.48 14.02
CA LYS A 51 -22.11 14.24 12.59
C LYS A 51 -20.72 14.73 12.16
N TYR A 52 -20.02 13.90 11.39
CA TYR A 52 -18.74 14.27 10.78
C TYR A 52 -18.91 15.51 9.90
N VAL A 53 -18.05 16.51 10.11
CA VAL A 53 -17.95 17.69 9.25
C VAL A 53 -16.82 17.42 8.27
N LYS A 54 -17.16 17.33 6.98
CA LYS A 54 -16.16 17.15 5.93
C LYS A 54 -15.18 18.29 5.94
N GLU A 55 -13.90 17.96 5.82
CA GLU A 55 -12.85 18.97 5.77
C GLU A 55 -12.81 19.61 4.36
N GLY A 56 -12.44 20.89 4.28
CA GLY A 56 -12.46 21.62 3.00
C GLY A 56 -11.57 21.02 1.91
N TRP A 57 -10.54 20.26 2.30
CA TRP A 57 -9.62 19.59 1.37
C TRP A 57 -10.11 18.22 0.91
N GLU A 58 -10.98 17.56 1.69
CA GLU A 58 -11.45 16.19 1.48
C GLU A 58 -12.15 16.07 0.12
N ASN A 59 -12.96 17.07 -0.23
CA ASN A 59 -13.60 17.14 -1.54
C ASN A 59 -12.58 17.24 -2.68
N LEU A 60 -11.57 18.10 -2.54
CA LEU A 60 -10.52 18.24 -3.57
C LEU A 60 -9.78 16.93 -3.77
N TRP A 61 -9.46 16.23 -2.68
CA TRP A 61 -8.81 14.93 -2.75
C TRP A 61 -9.69 13.89 -3.41
N TYR A 62 -10.96 13.77 -3.03
CA TYR A 62 -11.87 12.80 -3.65
C TYR A 62 -12.06 13.07 -5.13
N TYR A 63 -12.33 14.31 -5.53
CA TYR A 63 -12.53 14.63 -6.94
C TYR A 63 -11.24 14.51 -7.75
N GLY A 64 -10.10 14.94 -7.21
CA GLY A 64 -8.80 14.80 -7.88
C GLY A 64 -8.38 13.35 -8.01
N PHE A 65 -8.40 12.60 -6.92
CA PHE A 65 -7.93 11.21 -6.87
C PHE A 65 -8.89 10.27 -7.62
N ILE A 66 -10.19 10.28 -7.30
CA ILE A 66 -11.16 9.41 -7.98
C ILE A 66 -11.31 9.85 -9.45
N GLY A 67 -11.33 11.16 -9.71
CA GLY A 67 -11.39 11.68 -11.08
C GLY A 67 -10.19 11.26 -11.92
N SER A 68 -8.96 11.35 -11.37
CA SER A 68 -7.76 10.89 -12.08
C SER A 68 -7.74 9.38 -12.30
N LEU A 69 -8.20 8.57 -11.35
CA LEU A 69 -8.33 7.12 -11.54
C LEU A 69 -9.34 6.76 -12.62
N LEU A 70 -10.49 7.45 -12.68
CA LEU A 70 -11.47 7.28 -13.74
C LEU A 70 -10.90 7.64 -15.11
N VAL A 71 -10.24 8.80 -15.22
CA VAL A 71 -9.60 9.24 -16.47
C VAL A 71 -8.52 8.24 -16.90
N ALA A 72 -7.69 7.76 -15.96
CA ALA A 72 -6.68 6.75 -16.24
C ALA A 72 -7.30 5.42 -16.70
N GLY A 73 -8.39 4.99 -16.07
CA GLY A 73 -9.14 3.79 -16.46
C GLY A 73 -9.70 3.88 -17.87
N VAL A 74 -10.34 5.01 -18.22
CA VAL A 74 -10.85 5.28 -19.56
C VAL A 74 -9.70 5.28 -20.58
N ALA A 75 -8.62 6.01 -20.30
CA ALA A 75 -7.45 6.07 -21.18
C ALA A 75 -6.80 4.68 -21.38
N TYR A 76 -6.82 3.83 -20.35
CA TYR A 76 -6.30 2.47 -20.44
C TYR A 76 -7.17 1.58 -21.33
N VAL A 77 -8.50 1.65 -21.20
CA VAL A 77 -9.44 0.86 -22.02
C VAL A 77 -9.40 1.27 -23.49
N PHE A 78 -9.30 2.57 -23.78
CA PHE A 78 -9.26 3.08 -25.15
C PHE A 78 -7.85 3.16 -25.73
N LYS A 79 -6.84 2.62 -25.03
CA LYS A 79 -5.48 2.59 -25.56
C LYS A 79 -5.45 1.73 -26.82
N PRO A 80 -4.97 2.24 -27.98
CA PRO A 80 -4.92 1.44 -29.20
C PRO A 80 -3.93 0.28 -29.04
N ASP A 81 -4.31 -0.89 -29.57
CA ASP A 81 -3.48 -2.09 -29.60
C ASP A 81 -2.30 -1.92 -30.58
N THR A 82 -1.26 -1.22 -30.14
CA THR A 82 0.00 -1.04 -30.88
C THR A 82 1.00 -2.15 -30.57
N SER A 83 0.51 -3.38 -30.40
CA SER A 83 1.37 -4.52 -30.06
C SER A 83 2.09 -5.04 -31.30
N ILE A 84 3.34 -5.50 -31.17
CA ILE A 84 4.05 -6.12 -32.29
C ILE A 84 3.44 -7.48 -32.69
N GLN A 85 2.68 -8.09 -31.80
CA GLN A 85 2.06 -9.39 -31.99
C GLN A 85 0.90 -9.34 -32.98
N THR A 86 0.10 -8.26 -32.94
CA THR A 86 -0.98 -8.04 -33.93
C THR A 86 -0.40 -7.89 -35.33
N TRP A 87 0.66 -7.08 -35.48
CA TRP A 87 1.38 -6.98 -36.75
C TRP A 87 2.00 -8.32 -37.18
N ALA A 88 2.66 -9.04 -36.27
CA ALA A 88 3.29 -10.31 -36.59
C ALA A 88 2.28 -11.39 -37.01
N LEU A 89 1.09 -11.43 -36.40
CA LEU A 89 0.02 -12.35 -36.80
C LEU A 89 -0.54 -12.01 -38.18
N GLU A 90 -0.73 -10.72 -38.48
CA GLU A 90 -1.23 -10.26 -39.78
C GLU A 90 -0.21 -10.52 -40.90
N GLU A 91 1.07 -10.30 -40.61
CA GLU A 91 2.17 -10.61 -41.53
C GLU A 91 2.34 -12.13 -41.73
N ALA A 92 2.23 -12.93 -40.66
CA ALA A 92 2.23 -14.39 -40.76
C ALA A 92 1.05 -14.91 -41.59
N ARG A 93 -0.15 -14.31 -41.42
CA ARG A 93 -1.34 -14.61 -42.23
C ARG A 93 -1.10 -14.32 -43.71
N ARG A 94 -0.53 -13.16 -44.05
CA ARG A 94 -0.21 -12.83 -45.46
C ARG A 94 0.76 -13.81 -46.10
N ARG A 95 1.74 -14.33 -45.35
CA ARG A 95 2.65 -15.37 -45.86
C ARG A 95 1.95 -16.71 -46.06
N LEU A 96 1.07 -17.11 -45.13
CA LEU A 96 0.28 -18.34 -45.23
C LEU A 96 -0.79 -18.27 -46.34
N GLU A 97 -1.38 -17.10 -46.59
CA GLU A 97 -2.29 -16.84 -47.72
C GLU A 97 -1.55 -16.91 -49.07
N ALA A 98 -0.33 -16.36 -49.14
CA ALA A 98 0.53 -16.49 -50.32
C ALA A 98 0.97 -17.94 -50.59
N GLU A 99 1.08 -18.75 -49.54
CA GLU A 99 1.37 -20.19 -49.63
C GLU A 99 0.11 -21.06 -49.89
N GLY A 100 -1.08 -20.45 -49.94
CA GLY A 100 -2.32 -21.12 -50.37
C GLY A 100 -2.86 -22.19 -49.40
N ILE A 101 -2.38 -22.23 -48.16
CA ILE A 101 -2.69 -23.27 -47.17
C ILE A 101 -3.88 -22.90 -46.26
N LEU A 102 -4.31 -21.63 -46.22
CA LEU A 102 -5.38 -21.16 -45.33
C LEU A 102 -6.58 -20.61 -46.11
N GLU A 103 -7.77 -21.18 -45.91
CA GLU A 103 -9.04 -20.66 -46.42
C GLU A 103 -9.49 -19.45 -45.60
N ASP A 104 -9.97 -18.40 -46.28
CA ASP A 104 -10.40 -17.15 -45.64
C ASP A 104 -11.43 -17.42 -44.52
N PRO A 105 -11.12 -17.08 -43.24
CA PRO A 105 -12.04 -17.30 -42.12
C PRO A 105 -13.37 -16.54 -42.28
N ASP A 106 -13.39 -15.46 -43.08
CA ASP A 106 -14.60 -14.68 -43.40
C ASP A 106 -15.62 -15.47 -44.25
N LYS A 107 -15.17 -16.50 -44.99
CA LYS A 107 -16.06 -17.42 -45.71
C LYS A 107 -16.65 -18.50 -44.80
N VAL A 108 -15.93 -18.88 -43.74
CA VAL A 108 -16.37 -19.87 -42.74
C VAL A 108 -17.40 -19.26 -41.78
N GLN A 109 -17.27 -17.98 -41.43
CA GLN A 109 -18.24 -17.29 -40.55
C GLN A 109 -19.55 -16.87 -41.24
N ARG A 110 -19.57 -16.76 -42.57
CA ARG A 110 -20.76 -16.36 -43.37
C ARG A 110 -21.64 -17.54 -43.83
N LYS A 111 -21.39 -18.75 -43.34
CA LYS A 111 -22.13 -19.97 -43.70
C LYS A 111 -22.95 -20.45 -42.52
#